data_AF-A0A9D5L082-F1
#
_entry.id   AF-A0A9D5L082-F1
#
_cell.length_a   1.000
_cell.length_b   1.000
_cell.length_c   1.000
_cell.angle_alpha   90.00
_cell.angle_beta   90.00
_cell.angle_gamma   90.00
#
_symmetry.space_group_name_H-M   'P 1'
#
loop_
_entity.id
_entity.type
_entity.pdbx_description
1 polymer ?
#
loop_
_entity_poly.entity_id
_entity_poly.type
_entity_poly.pdbx_seq_one_letter_code
_entity_poly.pdbx_strand_id
1 'polypeptide(L)' 'MFIAILTYKKPLEEVDRYLQAHRDYLSEHYVAGDFIMSGPQTPRSGGVIVMKAENRSAEETFIA' A
#
# COMPACT_ATOMS: atom_id res chain seq x y z
N MET A 1 7.42 -8.65 -9.93
CA MET A 1 6.90 -8.66 -8.55
C MET A 1 7.71 -7.67 -7.75
N PHE A 2 7.05 -6.83 -6.97
CA PHE A 2 7.66 -5.73 -6.23
C PHE A 2 7.13 -5.71 -4.80
N ILE A 3 7.95 -5.21 -3.88
CA ILE A 3 7.61 -5.05 -2.47
C ILE A 3 7.83 -3.58 -2.13
N ALA A 4 6.73 -2.89 -1.81
CA ALA A 4 6.76 -1.53 -1.30
C ALA A 4 6.79 -1.55 0.22
N ILE A 5 7.79 -0.87 0.81
CA ILE A 5 7.87 -0.64 2.24
C ILE A 5 7.55 0.84 2.47
N LEU A 6 6.42 1.11 3.09
CA LEU A 6 5.89 2.44 3.35
C LEU A 6 6.26 2.88 4.76
N THR A 7 6.57 4.17 4.91
CA THR A 7 6.79 4.81 6.22
C THR A 7 5.82 5.96 6.37
N TYR A 8 5.08 6.00 7.48
CA TYR A 8 4.19 7.12 7.78
C TYR A 8 5.01 8.38 8.08
N LYS A 9 4.66 9.47 7.40
CA LYS A 9 5.30 10.79 7.57
C LYS A 9 4.53 11.71 8.54
N LYS A 10 3.37 11.26 9.00
CA LYS A 10 2.43 11.98 9.87
C LYS A 10 2.09 11.12 11.09
N PRO A 11 1.62 11.73 12.19
CA PRO A 11 1.14 10.99 13.36
C PRO A 11 0.05 9.99 12.98
N LEU A 12 -0.06 8.91 13.76
CA LEU A 12 -1.04 7.84 13.50
C LEU A 12 -2.49 8.36 13.47
N GLU A 13 -2.80 9.37 14.28
CA GLU A 13 -4.13 10.01 14.28
C GLU A 13 -4.49 10.59 12.92
N GLU A 14 -3.54 11.20 12.20
CA GLU A 14 -3.78 11.70 10.84
C GLU A 14 -3.90 10.56 9.83
N VAL A 15 -3.08 9.51 9.97
CA VAL A 15 -3.12 8.32 9.10
C VAL A 15 -4.46 7.59 9.24
N ASP A 16 -4.96 7.44 10.47
CA ASP A 16 -6.18 6.73 10.78
C ASP A 16 -7.42 7.38 10.15
N ARG A 17 -7.40 8.72 9.94
CA ARG A 17 -8.45 9.44 9.22
C ARG A 17 -8.61 8.99 7.77
N TYR A 18 -7.55 8.46 7.15
CA TYR A 18 -7.55 7.98 5.77
C TYR A 18 -7.58 6.45 5.66
N LEU A 19 -7.68 5.73 6.78
CA LEU A 19 -7.58 4.27 6.80
C LEU A 19 -8.67 3.59 5.96
N GLN A 20 -9.89 4.12 5.97
CA GLN A 20 -10.98 3.58 5.15
C GLN A 20 -10.70 3.77 3.65
N ALA A 21 -10.40 5.00 3.23
CA ALA A 21 -10.07 5.30 1.84
C ALA A 21 -8.86 4.48 1.33
N HIS A 22 -7.85 4.27 2.20
CA HIS A 22 -6.73 3.40 1.88
C HIS A 22 -7.15 1.93 1.71
N ARG A 23 -8.05 1.41 2.54
CA ARG A 23 -8.57 0.03 2.40
C ARG A 23 -9.38 -0.14 1.12
N ASP A 24 -10.15 0.88 0.73
CA ASP A 24 -10.93 0.85 -0.50
C ASP A 24 -9.99 0.80 -1.72
N TYR A 25 -8.94 1.64 -1.73
CA TYR A 25 -7.86 1.58 -2.73
C TYR A 25 -7.19 0.21 -2.82
N LEU A 26 -6.83 -0.39 -1.68
CA LEU A 26 -6.25 -1.75 -1.66
C LEU A 26 -7.24 -2.78 -2.26
N SER A 27 -8.52 -2.68 -1.93
CA SER A 27 -9.56 -3.59 -2.42
C SER A 27 -9.71 -3.55 -3.94
N GLU A 28 -9.66 -2.37 -4.55
CA GLU A 28 -9.71 -2.21 -6.01
C GLU A 28 -8.55 -2.96 -6.69
N HIS A 29 -7.33 -2.84 -6.17
CA HIS A 29 -6.16 -3.53 -6.71
C HIS A 29 -6.11 -5.03 -6.39
N TYR A 30 -6.75 -5.48 -5.31
CA TYR A 30 -6.97 -6.92 -5.10
C TYR A 30 -7.91 -7.50 -6.15
N VAL A 31 -8.99 -6.79 -6.49
CA VAL A 31 -9.94 -7.22 -7.54
C VAL A 31 -9.28 -7.21 -8.91
N ALA A 32 -8.45 -6.21 -9.21
CA ALA A 32 -7.68 -6.13 -10.45
C ALA A 32 -6.59 -7.21 -10.55
N GLY A 33 -6.18 -7.81 -9.42
CA GLY A 33 -5.12 -8.84 -9.36
C GLY A 33 -3.70 -8.26 -9.32
N ASP A 34 -3.57 -6.94 -9.16
CA ASP A 34 -2.29 -6.24 -9.04
C ASP A 34 -1.65 -6.51 -7.68
N PHE A 35 -2.44 -6.50 -6.60
CA PHE A 35 -1.94 -6.69 -5.24
C PHE A 35 -2.08 -8.14 -4.79
N ILE A 36 -1.02 -8.65 -4.16
CA ILE A 36 -0.93 -10.01 -3.63
C ILE A 36 -1.17 -10.02 -2.12
N MET A 37 -0.53 -9.10 -1.40
CA MET A 37 -0.73 -8.93 0.04
C MET A 37 -0.39 -7.50 0.46
N SER A 38 -0.98 -7.06 1.57
CA SER A 38 -0.71 -5.76 2.18
C SER A 38 -1.00 -5.81 3.67
N GLY A 39 -0.27 -5.03 4.47
CA GLY A 39 -0.53 -4.95 5.91
C GLY A 39 0.30 -3.90 6.63
N PRO A 40 -0.05 -3.56 7.87
CA PRO A 40 0.74 -2.65 8.69
C PRO A 40 2.05 -3.32 9.14
N GLN A 41 3.07 -2.49 9.40
CA GLN A 41 4.27 -2.93 10.09
C GLN A 41 4.04 -3.10 11.60
N THR A 42 4.90 -3.87 12.27
CA THR A 42 4.96 -3.98 13.74
C THR A 42 6.37 -3.59 14.21
N PRO A 43 6.56 -2.45 14.93
CA PRO A 43 5.55 -1.48 15.35
C PRO A 43 4.86 -0.75 14.19
N ARG A 44 3.68 -0.16 14.44
CA ARG A 44 2.82 0.50 13.42
C ARG A 44 3.41 1.83 12.93
N SER A 45 4.55 1.77 12.23
CA SER A 45 5.26 2.92 11.65
C SER A 45 4.99 3.11 10.15
N GLY A 46 4.24 2.20 9.55
CA GLY A 46 4.10 2.13 8.11
C GLY A 46 3.32 0.91 7.66
N GLY A 47 3.54 0.52 6.41
CA GLY A 47 2.87 -0.60 5.78
C GLY A 47 3.75 -1.31 4.77
N VAL A 48 3.31 -2.49 4.35
CA VAL A 48 3.93 -3.29 3.30
C VAL A 48 2.86 -3.58 2.26
N ILE A 49 3.22 -3.49 0.98
CA ILE A 49 2.39 -3.96 -0.14
C ILE A 49 3.27 -4.82 -1.05
N VAL A 50 2.79 -6.01 -1.39
CA VAL A 50 3.40 -6.88 -2.41
C VAL A 50 2.50 -6.87 -3.63
N MET A 51 3.09 -6.57 -4.77
CA MET A 51 2.35 -6.36 -6.01
C MET A 51 3.01 -7.02 -7.23
N LYS A 52 2.19 -7.29 -8.23
CA LYS A 52 2.60 -7.70 -9.56
C LYS A 52 2.63 -6.46 -10.44
N ALA A 53 3.76 -6.23 -11.08
CA ALA A 53 3.92 -5.25 -12.13
C ALA A 53 4.91 -5.81 -13.16
N GLU A 54 4.73 -5.45 -14.42
CA GLU A 54 5.57 -5.92 -15.53
C GLU A 54 6.98 -5.33 -15.46
N ASN A 55 7.09 -4.09 -14.98
CA ASN A 55 8.34 -3.36 -14.87
C ASN A 55 8.22 -2.29 -13.77
N ARG A 56 9.34 -1.60 -13.51
CA ARG A 56 9.43 -0.56 -12.46
C ARG A 56 8.52 0.64 -12.72
N SER A 57 8.38 1.08 -13.97
CA SER A 57 7.53 2.23 -14.31
C SER A 57 6.05 1.94 -14.05
N ALA A 58 5.61 0.70 -14.32
CA ALA A 58 4.26 0.26 -13.99
C ALA A 58 4.04 0.23 -12.47
N GLU A 59 5.02 -0.23 -11.70
CA GLU A 59 4.94 -0.26 -10.23
C GLU A 59 4.84 1.15 -9.61
N GLU A 60 5.61 2.11 -10.10
CA GLU A 60 5.61 3.48 -9.59
C GLU A 60 4.22 4.15 -9.68
N THR A 61 3.35 3.69 -10.59
CA THR A 61 1.97 4.20 -10.73
C THR A 61 1.09 3.81 -9.53
N PHE A 62 1.41 2.75 -8.78
CA PHE A 62 0.65 2.32 -7.60
C PHE A 62 1.02 3.08 -6.32
N ILE A 63 2.13 3.82 -6.30
CA ILE A 63 2.74 4.40 -5.09
C ILE A 63 2.88 5.92 -5.18
N ALA A 64 2.70 6.50 -6.37
CA ALA A 64 2.75 7.95 -6.62
C ALA A 64 1.58 8.70 -5.96
#